data_AF-A0A370GX90-F1
#
_entry.id   AF-A0A370GX90-F1
#
_cell.length_a   1.000
_cell.length_b   1.000
_cell.length_c   1.000
_cell.angle_alpha   90.00
_cell.angle_beta   90.00
_cell.angle_gamma   90.00
#
_symmetry.space_group_name_H-M   'P 1'
#
loop_
_entity.id
_entity.type
_entity.pdbx_description
1 polymer ?
#
loop_
_entity_poly.entity_id
_entity_poly.type
_entity_poly.pdbx_seq_one_letter_code
_entity_poly.pdbx_strand_id
1 'polypeptide(L)'
;MSKPIIIFGAGQIAELAHYYFTNDSDKKVAAFTIDKEYIKDTSLLELPVIAFEDVVDVYPPSEFDCFVALAYSSLNLTRMKKVNEAKQRGYTLSRYISSRATVLIDPSNIGENCFILEDNTIQPFTKIGNNVTLWSGNHVGHHSIIDDHCFISSHVVICGNVHIEEKCFLGVNSTIRDGITIGASSIVGAAAWVNKTIPANSVCIPQPSKTRNRQARGLL
;
A
#
# COMPACT_ATOMS: atom_id res chain seq x y z
N MET A 1 -17.59 19.66 -0.34
CA MET A 1 -16.85 18.92 0.71
C MET A 1 -16.65 17.50 0.23
N SER A 2 -15.50 16.89 0.52
CA SER A 2 -15.27 15.47 0.22
C SER A 2 -16.26 14.59 0.99
N LYS A 3 -16.73 13.51 0.37
CA LYS A 3 -17.57 12.53 1.07
C LYS A 3 -16.84 11.97 2.29
N PRO A 4 -17.51 11.79 3.44
CA PRO A 4 -16.98 10.99 4.55
C PRO A 4 -16.67 9.58 4.08
N ILE A 5 -15.80 8.89 4.82
CA ILE A 5 -15.35 7.55 4.46
C ILE A 5 -15.79 6.50 5.47
N ILE A 6 -16.04 5.30 4.97
CA ILE A 6 -16.05 4.07 5.76
C ILE A 6 -14.73 3.33 5.55
N ILE A 7 -14.22 2.68 6.59
CA ILE A 7 -12.98 1.88 6.51
C ILE A 7 -13.35 0.40 6.56
N PHE A 8 -13.02 -0.35 5.51
CA PHE A 8 -13.08 -1.81 5.55
C PHE A 8 -11.86 -2.35 6.29
N GLY A 9 -12.09 -3.01 7.43
CA GLY A 9 -11.08 -3.59 8.30
C GLY A 9 -11.33 -3.24 9.77
N ALA A 10 -10.92 -4.13 10.68
CA ALA A 10 -11.04 -3.93 12.13
C ALA A 10 -9.75 -4.31 12.88
N GLY A 11 -8.62 -4.34 12.17
CA GLY A 11 -7.30 -4.62 12.76
C GLY A 11 -6.41 -3.37 12.81
N GLN A 12 -5.14 -3.55 13.19
CA GLN A 12 -4.17 -2.47 13.35
C GLN A 12 -4.02 -1.56 12.11
N ILE A 13 -4.16 -2.10 10.90
CA ILE A 13 -4.11 -1.30 9.67
C ILE A 13 -5.33 -0.37 9.55
N ALA A 14 -6.50 -0.80 10.03
CA ALA A 14 -7.70 0.03 10.05
C ALA A 14 -7.62 1.13 11.10
N GLU A 15 -7.09 0.83 12.30
CA GLU A 15 -6.79 1.84 13.32
C GLU A 15 -5.79 2.89 12.79
N LEU A 16 -4.75 2.44 12.09
CA LEU A 16 -3.76 3.31 11.48
C LEU A 16 -4.37 4.19 10.38
N ALA A 17 -5.17 3.60 9.49
CA ALA A 17 -5.90 4.35 8.46
C ALA A 17 -6.81 5.40 9.10
N HIS A 18 -7.54 5.05 10.16
CA HIS A 18 -8.35 6.00 10.91
C HIS A 18 -7.52 7.16 11.46
N TYR A 19 -6.37 6.87 12.09
CA TYR A 19 -5.47 7.91 12.58
C TYR A 19 -5.05 8.87 11.45
N TYR A 20 -4.59 8.34 10.32
CA TYR A 20 -4.10 9.16 9.22
C TYR A 20 -5.20 9.97 8.52
N PHE A 21 -6.36 9.36 8.23
CA PHE A 21 -7.46 10.11 7.63
C PHE A 21 -7.96 11.22 8.57
N THR A 22 -8.08 10.92 9.87
CA THR A 22 -8.58 11.89 10.86
C THR A 22 -7.61 13.04 11.13
N ASN A 23 -6.30 12.78 11.12
CA ASN A 23 -5.29 13.77 11.55
C ASN A 23 -4.49 14.41 10.40
N ASP A 24 -4.49 13.81 9.21
CA ASP A 24 -3.62 14.21 8.09
C ASP A 24 -4.35 14.23 6.74
N SER A 25 -5.67 14.38 6.75
CA SER A 25 -6.49 14.55 5.53
C SER A 25 -7.70 15.44 5.78
N ASP A 26 -8.43 15.79 4.72
CA ASP A 26 -9.71 16.51 4.77
C ASP A 26 -10.94 15.58 4.94
N LYS A 27 -10.70 14.26 5.03
CA LYS A 27 -11.75 13.24 5.15
C LYS A 27 -12.17 13.02 6.60
N LYS A 28 -13.46 12.77 6.81
CA LYS A 28 -14.01 12.28 8.08
C LYS A 28 -14.27 10.79 8.00
N VAL A 29 -13.77 10.01 8.97
CA VAL A 29 -14.14 8.60 9.11
C VAL A 29 -15.48 8.50 9.84
N ALA A 30 -16.43 7.80 9.24
CA ALA A 30 -17.79 7.65 9.77
C ALA A 30 -17.98 6.31 10.51
N ALA A 31 -17.37 5.24 10.00
CA ALA A 31 -17.54 3.90 10.54
C ALA A 31 -16.42 2.97 10.06
N PHE A 32 -16.33 1.84 10.76
CA PHE A 32 -15.61 0.66 10.29
C PHE A 32 -16.59 -0.37 9.74
N THR A 33 -16.12 -1.22 8.85
CA THR A 33 -16.88 -2.34 8.35
C THR A 33 -16.00 -3.57 8.13
N ILE A 34 -16.55 -4.75 8.39
CA ILE A 34 -15.89 -6.04 8.17
C ILE A 34 -16.97 -7.08 7.86
N ASP A 35 -16.60 -8.19 7.23
CA ASP A 35 -17.55 -9.27 6.97
C ASP A 35 -18.20 -9.74 8.28
N LYS A 36 -19.51 -10.00 8.24
CA LYS A 36 -20.33 -10.31 9.42
C LYS A 36 -19.75 -11.40 10.30
N GLU A 37 -19.15 -12.42 9.70
CA GLU A 37 -18.55 -13.56 10.40
C GLU A 37 -17.32 -13.19 11.26
N TYR A 38 -16.68 -12.04 10.99
CA TYR A 38 -15.49 -11.57 11.72
C TYR A 38 -15.78 -10.47 12.74
N ILE A 39 -17.03 -10.01 12.85
CA ILE A 39 -17.41 -9.01 13.86
C ILE A 39 -17.33 -9.65 15.25
N LYS A 40 -16.50 -9.06 16.10
CA LYS A 40 -16.39 -9.41 17.54
C LYS A 40 -16.99 -8.32 18.42
N ASP A 41 -16.70 -7.08 18.07
CA ASP A 41 -17.16 -5.88 18.75
C ASP A 41 -17.90 -4.99 17.76
N THR A 42 -18.95 -4.33 18.22
CA THR A 42 -19.79 -3.44 17.39
C THR A 42 -19.27 -2.00 17.34
N SER A 43 -18.10 -1.74 17.93
CA SER A 43 -17.45 -0.44 17.93
C SER A 43 -15.92 -0.58 17.94
N LEU A 44 -15.24 0.35 17.27
CA LEU A 44 -13.78 0.47 17.23
C LEU A 44 -13.43 1.97 17.23
N LEU A 45 -12.53 2.40 18.12
CA LEU A 45 -12.15 3.82 18.27
C LEU A 45 -13.38 4.75 18.40
N GLU A 46 -14.36 4.35 19.20
CA GLU A 46 -15.64 5.07 19.43
C GLU A 46 -16.54 5.22 18.19
N LEU A 47 -16.20 4.57 17.07
CA LEU A 47 -17.00 4.53 15.85
C LEU A 47 -17.68 3.17 15.69
N PRO A 48 -18.86 3.10 15.04
CA PRO A 48 -19.57 1.84 14.83
C PRO A 48 -18.81 0.91 13.88
N VAL A 49 -18.90 -0.39 14.16
CA VAL A 49 -18.46 -1.47 13.28
C VAL A 49 -19.70 -2.15 12.69
N ILE A 50 -19.91 -2.00 11.38
CA ILE A 50 -21.08 -2.55 10.67
C ILE A 50 -20.67 -3.70 9.77
N ALA A 51 -21.52 -4.72 9.66
CA ALA A 51 -21.34 -5.80 8.71
C ALA A 51 -21.22 -5.25 7.28
N PHE A 52 -20.20 -5.69 6.56
CA PHE A 52 -19.97 -5.25 5.19
C PHE A 52 -21.16 -5.60 4.28
N GLU A 53 -21.85 -6.69 4.58
CA GLU A 53 -23.09 -7.13 3.97
C GLU A 53 -24.17 -6.05 4.03
N ASP A 54 -24.32 -5.39 5.18
CA ASP A 54 -25.39 -4.42 5.48
C ASP A 54 -24.95 -2.95 5.26
N VAL A 55 -23.68 -2.73 4.88
CA VAL A 55 -23.06 -1.40 4.91
C VAL A 55 -23.68 -0.40 3.93
N VAL A 56 -24.23 -0.88 2.80
CA VAL A 56 -24.85 0.00 1.79
C VAL A 56 -26.16 0.60 2.31
N ASP A 57 -26.88 -0.11 3.19
CA ASP A 57 -28.14 0.37 3.76
C ASP A 57 -27.89 1.45 4.83
N VAL A 58 -26.76 1.37 5.54
CA VAL A 58 -26.42 2.30 6.62
C VAL A 58 -25.55 3.47 6.12
N TYR A 59 -24.65 3.23 5.18
CA TYR A 59 -23.67 4.18 4.66
C TYR A 59 -23.62 4.17 3.12
N PRO A 60 -24.68 4.60 2.41
CA PRO A 60 -24.81 4.39 0.98
C PRO A 60 -23.68 5.05 0.16
N PRO A 61 -23.24 4.44 -0.96
CA PRO A 61 -22.13 4.95 -1.80
C PRO A 61 -22.43 6.31 -2.45
N SER A 62 -23.70 6.72 -2.51
CA SER A 62 -24.08 8.08 -2.92
C SER A 62 -23.56 9.14 -1.95
N GLU A 63 -23.35 8.80 -0.69
CA GLU A 63 -22.99 9.72 0.39
C GLU A 63 -21.61 9.45 0.98
N PHE A 64 -21.13 8.20 0.92
CA PHE A 64 -19.86 7.77 1.52
C PHE A 64 -18.91 7.21 0.47
N ASP A 65 -17.61 7.48 0.64
CA ASP A 65 -16.54 6.73 -0.02
C ASP A 65 -16.08 5.58 0.89
N CYS A 66 -15.31 4.63 0.35
CA CYS A 66 -14.74 3.54 1.12
C CYS A 66 -13.21 3.55 1.05
N PHE A 67 -12.54 3.05 2.09
CA PHE A 67 -11.12 2.73 2.06
C PHE A 67 -10.90 1.33 2.62
N VAL A 68 -10.23 0.46 1.86
CA VAL A 68 -9.96 -0.93 2.25
C VAL A 68 -8.60 -1.02 2.92
N ALA A 69 -8.62 -1.12 4.25
CA ALA A 69 -7.46 -1.10 5.14
C ALA A 69 -7.01 -2.52 5.53
N LEU A 70 -6.52 -3.29 4.56
CA LEU A 70 -6.02 -4.66 4.78
C LEU A 70 -4.53 -4.78 4.41
N ALA A 71 -3.80 -5.60 5.16
CA ALA A 71 -2.38 -5.86 4.91
C ALA A 71 -2.16 -6.72 3.64
N TYR A 72 -0.97 -7.31 3.51
CA TYR A 72 -0.53 -8.14 2.39
C TYR A 72 -0.88 -9.62 2.52
N SER A 73 -1.93 -9.97 3.28
CA SER A 73 -2.33 -11.38 3.47
C SER A 73 -2.62 -12.06 2.14
N SER A 74 -2.17 -13.32 2.02
CA SER A 74 -2.26 -14.09 0.78
C SER A 74 -1.70 -13.33 -0.44
N LEU A 75 -0.56 -12.64 -0.29
CA LEU A 75 0.05 -11.82 -1.34
C LEU A 75 -0.91 -10.76 -1.91
N ASN A 76 -1.45 -9.92 -1.02
CA ASN A 76 -2.39 -8.84 -1.33
C ASN A 76 -3.77 -9.29 -1.86
N LEU A 77 -4.00 -10.59 -2.08
CA LEU A 77 -5.23 -11.10 -2.68
C LEU A 77 -6.47 -10.78 -1.83
N THR A 78 -6.36 -10.82 -0.51
CA THR A 78 -7.48 -10.46 0.38
C THR A 78 -7.87 -8.99 0.23
N ARG A 79 -6.88 -8.08 0.20
CA ARG A 79 -7.12 -6.64 -0.03
C ARG A 79 -7.73 -6.41 -1.42
N MET A 80 -7.18 -7.05 -2.45
CA MET A 80 -7.69 -6.97 -3.83
C MET A 80 -9.15 -7.42 -3.93
N LYS A 81 -9.50 -8.57 -3.33
CA LYS A 81 -10.87 -9.09 -3.32
C LYS A 81 -11.83 -8.06 -2.71
N LYS A 82 -11.47 -7.48 -1.57
CA LYS A 82 -12.32 -6.48 -0.88
C LYS A 82 -12.42 -5.15 -1.58
N VAL A 83 -11.36 -4.70 -2.25
CA VAL A 83 -11.40 -3.57 -3.18
C VAL A 83 -12.42 -3.81 -4.30
N ASN A 84 -12.40 -4.98 -4.92
CA ASN A 84 -13.32 -5.32 -6.00
C ASN A 84 -14.77 -5.42 -5.50
N GLU A 85 -15.01 -6.04 -4.35
CA GLU A 85 -16.35 -6.12 -3.75
C GLU A 85 -16.90 -4.73 -3.38
N ALA A 86 -16.08 -3.85 -2.81
CA ALA A 86 -16.49 -2.48 -2.51
C ALA A 86 -16.87 -1.69 -3.78
N LYS A 87 -16.09 -1.84 -4.86
CA LYS A 87 -16.41 -1.25 -6.17
C LYS A 87 -17.69 -1.82 -6.77
N GLN A 88 -17.90 -3.14 -6.68
CA GLN A 88 -19.13 -3.80 -7.15
C GLN A 88 -20.37 -3.32 -6.39
N ARG A 89 -20.21 -2.91 -5.12
CA ARG A 89 -21.25 -2.26 -4.31
C ARG A 89 -21.42 -0.76 -4.59
N GLY A 90 -20.67 -0.19 -5.54
CA GLY A 90 -20.81 1.18 -6.01
C GLY A 90 -19.96 2.22 -5.28
N TYR A 91 -19.10 1.81 -4.34
CA TYR A 91 -18.24 2.77 -3.63
C TYR A 91 -17.12 3.31 -4.53
N THR A 92 -16.90 4.61 -4.45
CA THR A 92 -15.62 5.22 -4.84
C THR A 92 -14.60 4.94 -3.75
N LEU A 93 -13.38 4.55 -4.13
CA LEU A 93 -12.35 4.21 -3.15
C LEU A 93 -11.41 5.38 -2.91
N SER A 94 -11.49 5.93 -1.68
CA SER A 94 -10.59 7.00 -1.26
C SER A 94 -9.15 6.51 -1.26
N ARG A 95 -8.20 7.41 -1.56
CA ARG A 95 -6.77 7.19 -1.36
C ARG A 95 -6.28 8.08 -0.22
N TYR A 96 -5.25 7.64 0.48
CA TYR A 96 -4.51 8.48 1.42
C TYR A 96 -3.09 8.69 0.93
N ILE A 97 -2.66 9.95 0.97
CA ILE A 97 -1.30 10.39 0.70
C ILE A 97 -0.91 11.29 1.86
N SER A 98 0.12 10.92 2.61
CA SER A 98 0.56 11.72 3.74
C SER A 98 1.01 13.12 3.30
N SER A 99 0.68 14.13 4.10
CA SER A 99 1.21 15.49 3.95
C SER A 99 2.74 15.57 4.11
N ARG A 100 3.34 14.52 4.67
CA ARG A 100 4.79 14.36 4.88
C ARG A 100 5.47 13.52 3.80
N ALA A 101 4.76 13.15 2.74
CA ALA A 101 5.38 12.56 1.55
C ALA A 101 5.81 13.65 0.56
N THR A 102 6.98 13.48 -0.07
CA THR A 102 7.40 14.32 -1.19
C THR A 102 6.86 13.72 -2.49
N VAL A 103 5.78 14.29 -3.02
CA VAL A 103 5.11 13.80 -4.23
C VAL A 103 5.32 14.79 -5.38
N LEU A 104 6.17 14.42 -6.35
CA LEU A 104 6.56 15.26 -7.50
C LEU A 104 5.84 14.87 -8.80
N ILE A 105 4.64 14.32 -8.67
CA ILE A 105 3.74 13.95 -9.77
C ILE A 105 2.35 14.53 -9.52
N ASP A 106 1.54 14.67 -10.57
CA ASP A 106 0.11 14.96 -10.39
C ASP A 106 -0.54 13.78 -9.63
N PRO A 107 -1.24 14.03 -8.50
CA PRO A 107 -1.95 12.99 -7.75
C PRO A 107 -2.96 12.19 -8.58
N SER A 108 -3.38 12.66 -9.76
CA SER A 108 -4.19 11.88 -10.72
C SER A 108 -3.45 10.65 -11.27
N ASN A 109 -2.12 10.60 -11.18
CA ASN A 109 -1.29 9.45 -11.54
C ASN A 109 -1.15 8.43 -10.40
N ILE A 110 -1.91 8.61 -9.32
CA ILE A 110 -2.00 7.67 -8.20
C ILE A 110 -3.42 7.11 -8.16
N GLY A 111 -3.54 5.80 -8.29
CA GLY A 111 -4.82 5.11 -8.33
C GLY A 111 -5.64 5.21 -7.04
N GLU A 112 -6.83 4.63 -7.08
CA GLU A 112 -7.74 4.58 -5.93
C GLU A 112 -7.25 3.60 -4.86
N ASN A 113 -7.75 3.73 -3.62
CA ASN A 113 -7.37 2.86 -2.49
C ASN A 113 -5.86 2.80 -2.18
N CYS A 114 -5.07 3.76 -2.68
CA CYS A 114 -3.66 3.82 -2.32
C CYS A 114 -3.48 4.27 -0.88
N PHE A 115 -2.48 3.72 -0.21
CA PHE A 115 -2.10 4.10 1.15
C PHE A 115 -0.62 4.46 1.18
N ILE A 116 -0.32 5.74 1.04
CA ILE A 116 1.04 6.27 0.94
C ILE A 116 1.36 7.01 2.24
N LEU A 117 2.20 6.40 3.07
CA LEU A 117 2.59 6.92 4.38
C LEU A 117 3.67 8.01 4.28
N GLU A 118 4.08 8.56 5.43
CA GLU A 118 5.11 9.59 5.50
C GLU A 118 6.48 9.19 4.91
N ASP A 119 7.31 10.19 4.63
CA ASP A 119 8.71 10.06 4.19
C ASP A 119 8.92 9.32 2.87
N ASN A 120 7.84 9.03 2.14
CA ASN A 120 7.94 8.58 0.75
C ASN A 120 8.42 9.72 -0.15
N THR A 121 9.38 9.43 -1.03
CA THR A 121 9.78 10.32 -2.13
C THR A 121 9.35 9.70 -3.46
N ILE A 122 8.39 10.34 -4.14
CA ILE A 122 7.88 9.92 -5.45
C ILE A 122 8.37 10.92 -6.49
N GLN A 123 9.31 10.50 -7.33
CA GLN A 123 9.95 11.36 -8.34
C GLN A 123 9.09 11.56 -9.60
N PRO A 124 9.41 12.56 -10.44
CA PRO A 124 8.65 12.87 -11.65
C PRO A 124 8.48 11.70 -12.62
N PHE A 125 7.39 11.75 -13.39
CA PHE A 125 7.01 10.79 -14.45
C PHE A 125 6.66 9.38 -13.95
N THR A 126 6.65 9.18 -12.63
CA THR A 126 6.20 7.93 -12.02
C THR A 126 4.68 7.77 -12.12
N LYS A 127 4.22 6.52 -12.27
CA LYS A 127 2.80 6.15 -12.20
C LYS A 127 2.57 5.09 -11.14
N ILE A 128 1.50 5.24 -10.37
CA ILE A 128 1.11 4.31 -9.32
C ILE A 128 -0.33 3.87 -9.57
N GLY A 129 -0.53 2.56 -9.71
CA GLY A 129 -1.82 1.93 -9.94
C GLY A 129 -2.75 2.00 -8.73
N ASN A 130 -3.82 1.22 -8.79
CA ASN A 130 -4.82 1.13 -7.73
C ASN A 130 -4.36 0.22 -6.60
N ASN A 131 -4.84 0.48 -5.38
CA ASN A 131 -4.67 -0.39 -4.23
C ASN A 131 -3.19 -0.68 -3.87
N VAL A 132 -2.31 0.27 -4.16
CA VAL A 132 -0.91 0.21 -3.81
C VAL A 132 -0.71 0.73 -2.39
N THR A 133 0.00 -0.03 -1.57
CA THR A 133 0.46 0.44 -0.26
C THR A 133 1.94 0.78 -0.35
N LEU A 134 2.29 2.01 0.03
CA LEU A 134 3.66 2.44 0.30
C LEU A 134 3.79 2.74 1.78
N TRP A 135 4.48 1.87 2.51
CA TRP A 135 4.87 2.15 3.89
C TRP A 135 5.87 3.29 3.98
N SER A 136 6.25 3.67 5.18
CA SER A 136 7.04 4.89 5.38
C SER A 136 8.45 4.81 4.80
N GLY A 137 8.94 5.92 4.26
CA GLY A 137 10.35 6.10 3.93
C GLY A 137 10.85 5.46 2.63
N ASN A 138 9.99 5.18 1.65
CA ASN A 138 10.46 4.64 0.35
C ASN A 138 11.00 5.72 -0.58
N HIS A 139 11.86 5.30 -1.50
CA HIS A 139 12.23 6.08 -2.67
C HIS A 139 11.65 5.44 -3.93
N VAL A 140 10.85 6.18 -4.70
CA VAL A 140 10.33 5.76 -6.01
C VAL A 140 10.94 6.66 -7.08
N GLY A 141 11.99 6.15 -7.73
CA GLY A 141 12.78 6.85 -8.73
C GLY A 141 12.00 7.18 -10.00
N HIS A 142 12.44 8.21 -10.71
CA HIS A 142 11.75 8.76 -11.89
C HIS A 142 11.40 7.72 -12.95
N HIS A 143 10.34 7.99 -13.73
CA HIS A 143 9.89 7.11 -14.82
C HIS A 143 9.55 5.67 -14.40
N SER A 144 9.34 5.43 -13.11
CA SER A 144 8.95 4.11 -12.63
C SER A 144 7.44 3.90 -12.73
N ILE A 145 7.04 2.65 -12.87
CA ILE A 145 5.64 2.25 -12.90
C ILE A 145 5.43 1.22 -11.80
N ILE A 146 4.45 1.45 -10.93
CA ILE A 146 3.97 0.48 -9.95
C ILE A 146 2.55 0.13 -10.31
N ASP A 147 2.30 -1.11 -10.73
CA ASP A 147 0.98 -1.59 -11.11
C ASP A 147 0.11 -1.92 -9.88
N ASP A 148 -1.13 -2.30 -10.15
CA ASP A 148 -2.18 -2.47 -9.15
C ASP A 148 -1.85 -3.52 -8.08
N HIS A 149 -2.43 -3.32 -6.89
CA HIS A 149 -2.41 -4.24 -5.75
C HIS A 149 -1.02 -4.57 -5.18
N CYS A 150 0.01 -3.78 -5.51
CA CYS A 150 1.33 -3.93 -4.92
C CYS A 150 1.37 -3.54 -3.44
N PHE A 151 2.33 -4.11 -2.70
CA PHE A 151 2.63 -3.70 -1.34
C PHE A 151 4.14 -3.50 -1.19
N ILE A 152 4.51 -2.25 -0.95
CA ILE A 152 5.89 -1.83 -0.74
C ILE A 152 6.03 -1.52 0.75
N SER A 153 6.76 -2.36 1.46
CA SER A 153 7.04 -2.16 2.89
C SER A 153 8.03 -1.01 3.12
N SER A 154 8.40 -0.71 4.36
CA SER A 154 9.20 0.48 4.67
C SER A 154 10.60 0.44 4.06
N HIS A 155 11.11 1.63 3.75
CA HIS A 155 12.51 1.85 3.35
C HIS A 155 12.97 1.03 2.13
N VAL A 156 12.06 0.74 1.20
CA VAL A 156 12.40 0.17 -0.09
C VAL A 156 12.94 1.27 -1.00
N VAL A 157 14.05 0.98 -1.68
CA VAL A 157 14.62 1.87 -2.70
C VAL A 157 14.32 1.30 -4.08
N ILE A 158 13.47 2.00 -4.82
CA ILE A 158 13.16 1.73 -6.22
C ILE A 158 13.91 2.78 -7.05
N CYS A 159 14.94 2.37 -7.78
CA CYS A 159 15.68 3.27 -8.67
C CYS A 159 14.82 3.74 -9.86
N GLY A 160 15.39 4.55 -10.76
CA GLY A 160 14.69 5.03 -11.95
C GLY A 160 14.32 3.91 -12.93
N ASN A 161 13.31 4.17 -13.76
CA ASN A 161 12.89 3.29 -14.85
C ASN A 161 12.55 1.85 -14.41
N VAL A 162 12.08 1.67 -13.18
CA VAL A 162 11.67 0.35 -12.69
C VAL A 162 10.19 0.12 -13.00
N HIS A 163 9.85 -1.09 -13.42
CA HIS A 163 8.45 -1.52 -13.55
C HIS A 163 8.16 -2.61 -12.51
N ILE A 164 7.29 -2.32 -11.55
CA ILE A 164 6.77 -3.29 -10.60
C ILE A 164 5.39 -3.71 -11.08
N GLU A 165 5.27 -4.95 -11.53
CA GLU A 165 4.00 -5.50 -12.03
C GLU A 165 3.04 -5.84 -10.89
N GLU A 166 1.79 -6.13 -11.23
CA GLU A 166 0.69 -6.27 -10.28
C GLU A 166 0.93 -7.30 -9.15
N LYS A 167 0.32 -7.04 -7.99
CA LYS A 167 0.30 -7.93 -6.80
C LYS A 167 1.68 -8.21 -6.18
N CYS A 168 2.74 -7.50 -6.56
CA CYS A 168 4.05 -7.72 -5.98
C CYS A 168 4.12 -7.32 -4.50
N PHE A 169 5.00 -7.97 -3.75
CA PHE A 169 5.38 -7.58 -2.40
C PHE A 169 6.88 -7.27 -2.37
N LEU A 170 7.24 -6.06 -1.92
CA LEU A 170 8.63 -5.68 -1.70
C LEU A 170 8.88 -5.54 -0.20
N GLY A 171 9.76 -6.39 0.33
CA GLY A 171 10.11 -6.50 1.74
C GLY A 171 11.05 -5.39 2.23
N VAL A 172 11.06 -5.20 3.55
CA VAL A 172 11.64 -4.01 4.20
C VAL A 172 13.12 -3.87 3.86
N ASN A 173 13.57 -2.65 3.61
CA ASN A 173 14.96 -2.35 3.22
C ASN A 173 15.45 -3.05 1.93
N SER A 174 14.57 -3.53 1.05
CA SER A 174 14.99 -4.04 -0.26
C SER A 174 15.38 -2.91 -1.22
N THR A 175 16.22 -3.20 -2.21
CA THR A 175 16.69 -2.23 -3.21
C THR A 175 16.56 -2.83 -4.60
N ILE A 176 15.96 -2.09 -5.53
CA ILE A 176 15.69 -2.49 -6.91
C ILE A 176 16.55 -1.65 -7.84
N ARG A 177 17.42 -2.29 -8.63
CA ARG A 177 18.33 -1.62 -9.58
C ARG A 177 17.55 -0.87 -10.67
N ASP A 178 18.12 0.23 -11.16
CA ASP A 178 17.60 0.99 -12.29
C ASP A 178 17.31 0.12 -13.53
N GLY A 179 16.18 0.39 -14.18
CA GLY A 179 15.85 -0.16 -15.49
C GLY A 179 15.44 -1.64 -15.51
N ILE A 180 14.96 -2.20 -14.40
CA ILE A 180 14.51 -3.60 -14.33
C ILE A 180 13.02 -3.75 -14.02
N THR A 181 12.51 -4.94 -14.31
CA THR A 181 11.11 -5.30 -14.01
C THR A 181 11.04 -6.28 -12.84
N ILE A 182 10.06 -6.07 -11.97
CA ILE A 182 9.64 -7.03 -10.95
C ILE A 182 8.34 -7.68 -11.43
N GLY A 183 8.44 -8.92 -11.92
CA GLY A 183 7.31 -9.60 -12.56
C GLY A 183 6.15 -9.89 -11.61
N ALA A 184 4.94 -9.96 -12.15
CA ALA A 184 3.69 -10.01 -11.41
C ALA A 184 3.65 -11.10 -10.34
N SER A 185 2.98 -10.83 -9.22
CA SER A 185 2.85 -11.76 -8.10
C SER A 185 4.18 -12.27 -7.55
N SER A 186 5.25 -11.46 -7.64
CA SER A 186 6.55 -11.80 -7.06
C SER A 186 6.73 -11.23 -5.66
N ILE A 187 7.62 -11.86 -4.89
CA ILE A 187 8.02 -11.46 -3.54
C ILE A 187 9.50 -11.10 -3.57
N VAL A 188 9.83 -9.88 -3.20
CA VAL A 188 11.20 -9.47 -2.87
C VAL A 188 11.34 -9.53 -1.36
N GLY A 189 12.26 -10.36 -0.87
CA GLY A 189 12.52 -10.51 0.55
C GLY A 189 13.11 -9.25 1.18
N ALA A 190 12.98 -9.13 2.50
CA ALA A 190 13.60 -8.04 3.25
C ALA A 190 15.11 -7.97 3.00
N ALA A 191 15.66 -6.76 2.89
CA ALA A 191 17.07 -6.50 2.63
C ALA A 191 17.64 -7.11 1.33
N ALA A 192 16.79 -7.53 0.39
CA ALA A 192 17.25 -8.05 -0.90
C ALA A 192 17.75 -6.93 -1.82
N TRP A 193 18.88 -7.17 -2.47
CA TRP A 193 19.38 -6.37 -3.59
C TRP A 193 19.01 -7.06 -4.90
N VAL A 194 18.09 -6.46 -5.65
CA VAL A 194 17.58 -7.00 -6.91
C VAL A 194 18.29 -6.31 -8.07
N ASN A 195 19.29 -6.98 -8.65
CA ASN A 195 20.12 -6.42 -9.73
C ASN A 195 19.72 -6.89 -11.14
N LYS A 196 18.70 -7.74 -11.27
CA LYS A 196 18.21 -8.25 -12.55
C LYS A 196 16.69 -8.39 -12.46
N THR A 197 16.03 -8.23 -13.61
CA THR A 197 14.59 -8.49 -13.75
C THR A 197 14.25 -9.86 -13.15
N ILE A 198 13.21 -9.90 -12.31
CA ILE A 198 12.69 -11.16 -11.77
C ILE A 198 11.42 -11.56 -12.55
N PRO A 199 11.31 -12.82 -13.00
CA PRO A 199 10.10 -13.31 -13.68
C PRO A 199 8.88 -13.28 -12.76
N ALA A 200 7.68 -13.29 -13.34
CA ALA A 200 6.43 -13.43 -12.58
C ALA A 200 6.42 -14.67 -11.68
N ASN A 201 5.66 -14.61 -10.58
CA ASN A 201 5.52 -15.66 -9.56
C ASN A 201 6.84 -16.10 -8.93
N SER A 202 7.82 -15.19 -8.82
CA SER A 202 9.14 -15.49 -8.26
C SER A 202 9.28 -15.02 -6.82
N VAL A 203 10.19 -15.65 -6.08
CA VAL A 203 10.63 -15.18 -4.77
C VAL A 203 12.12 -14.83 -4.84
N CYS A 204 12.47 -13.56 -4.65
CA CYS A 204 13.85 -13.11 -4.53
C CYS A 204 14.24 -13.07 -3.05
N ILE A 205 15.20 -13.93 -2.67
CA ILE A 205 15.64 -14.08 -1.27
C ILE A 205 16.97 -13.36 -1.07
N PRO A 206 17.15 -12.56 0.01
CA PRO A 206 18.43 -11.94 0.32
C PRO A 206 19.50 -12.99 0.64
N GLN A 207 20.77 -12.67 0.36
CA GLN A 207 21.87 -13.48 0.88
C GLN A 207 22.12 -13.13 2.36
N PRO A 208 22.33 -14.12 3.25
CA PRO A 208 22.76 -13.86 4.62
C PRO A 208 24.06 -13.06 4.66
N SER A 209 24.19 -12.19 5.66
CA SER A 209 25.43 -11.46 5.91
C SER A 209 26.58 -12.44 6.17
N LYS A 210 27.75 -12.14 5.61
CA LYS A 210 28.98 -12.91 5.82
C LYS A 210 30.01 -12.03 6.51
N THR A 211 30.43 -12.43 7.71
CA THR A 211 31.52 -11.78 8.43
C THR A 211 32.86 -12.23 7.86
N ARG A 212 33.79 -11.29 7.66
CA ARG A 212 35.19 -11.57 7.32
C ARG A 212 36.09 -10.84 8.31
N ASN A 213 37.19 -11.48 8.72
CA ASN A 213 38.21 -10.82 9.53
C ASN A 213 38.77 -9.64 8.74
N ARG A 214 38.70 -8.44 9.32
CA ARG A 214 39.34 -7.24 8.78
C ARG A 214 40.86 -7.41 8.95
N GLN A 215 41.52 -8.02 7.97
CA GLN A 215 42.97 -7.87 7.87
C GLN A 215 43.22 -6.39 7.59
N ALA A 216 44.04 -5.75 8.42
CA ALA A 216 44.39 -4.34 8.28
C ALA A 216 45.21 -4.14 6.99
N ARG A 217 44.54 -4.07 5.85
CA ARG A 217 45.04 -3.38 4.66
C ARG A 217 43.92 -2.47 4.19
N GLY A 218 44.24 -1.19 4.19
CA GLY A 218 43.31 -0.09 4.01
C GLY A 218 42.40 -0.28 2.82
N LEU A 219 41.14 0.12 3.01
CA LEU A 219 40.36 1.03 2.18
C LEU A 219 38.92 0.99 2.72
N LEU A 220 38.54 2.08 3.40
CA LEU A 220 37.30 2.76 3.03
C LEU A 220 37.61 3.60 1.80
#